data_AF-A0A538K1A8-F1
#
_entry.id   AF-A0A538K1A8-F1
#
_cell.length_a   1.000
_cell.length_b   1.000
_cell.length_c   1.000
_cell.angle_alpha   90.00
_cell.angle_beta   90.00
_cell.angle_gamma   90.00
#
_symmetry.space_group_name_H-M   'P 1'
#
loop_
_entity.id
_entity.type
_entity.pdbx_description
1 polymer ?
#
loop_
_entity_poly.entity_id
_entity_poly.type
_entity_poly.pdbx_seq_one_letter_code
_entity_poly.pdbx_strand_id
1 'polypeptide(L)' 'MLIGDSVTYDGWTCVVVGFTPTSVRPAQVELSDPRTGSTFWVELQLVEPDAPERAALRLVNRDQTPRSPNHD' A
#
# COMPACT_ATOMS: atom_id res chain seq x y z
N MET A 1 -6.90 6.67 -3.49
CA MET A 1 -6.52 7.85 -2.72
C MET A 1 -5.10 8.23 -3.10
N LEU A 2 -4.92 9.42 -3.66
CA LEU A 2 -3.69 9.99 -4.19
C LEU A 2 -3.50 11.41 -3.64
N ILE A 3 -2.29 11.96 -3.75
CA ILE A 3 -2.04 13.37 -3.44
C ILE A 3 -2.88 14.24 -4.38
N GLY A 4 -3.58 15.22 -3.81
CA GLY A 4 -4.53 16.08 -4.50
C GLY A 4 -5.99 15.61 -4.43
N ASP A 5 -6.25 14.37 -4.02
CA ASP A 5 -7.62 13.89 -3.83
C ASP A 5 -8.30 14.65 -2.68
N SER A 6 -9.59 14.93 -2.84
CA SER A 6 -10.44 15.47 -1.77
C SER A 6 -11.07 14.32 -0.99
N VAL A 7 -11.01 14.38 0.34
CA VAL A 7 -11.53 13.36 1.25
C VAL A 7 -12.37 13.99 2.35
N THR A 8 -13.36 13.27 2.86
CA THR A 8 -14.14 13.71 4.03
C THR A 8 -13.48 13.22 5.31
N TYR A 9 -13.04 14.14 6.16
CA TYR A 9 -12.51 13.86 7.50
C TYR A 9 -13.27 14.68 8.54
N ASP A 10 -13.81 14.01 9.57
CA ASP A 10 -14.61 14.64 10.63
C ASP A 10 -15.76 15.54 10.12
N GLY A 11 -16.37 15.14 9.00
CA GLY A 11 -17.45 15.89 8.34
C GLY A 11 -16.99 17.06 7.46
N TRP A 12 -15.69 17.29 7.32
CA TRP A 12 -15.10 18.35 6.50
C TRP A 12 -14.38 17.79 5.29
N THR A 13 -14.36 18.56 4.19
CA THR A 13 -13.56 18.22 3.01
C THR A 13 -12.13 18.69 3.19
N CYS A 14 -11.19 17.76 3.22
CA CYS A 14 -9.75 18.00 3.27
C CYS A 14 -9.09 17.52 1.97
N VAL A 15 -7.90 18.04 1.68
CA VAL A 15 -7.09 17.64 0.52
C VAL A 15 -5.94 16.77 1.00
N VAL A 16 -5.72 15.65 0.34
CA VAL A 16 -4.57 14.79 0.60
C VAL A 16 -3.29 15.45 0.10
N VAL A 17 -2.31 15.63 0.98
CA VAL A 17 -1.03 16.29 0.65
C VAL A 17 0.20 15.41 0.86
N GLY A 18 0.07 14.30 1.60
CA GLY A 18 1.21 13.42 1.89
C GLY A 18 0.80 12.06 2.44
N PHE A 19 1.75 11.12 2.47
CA PHE A 19 1.57 9.76 2.99
C PHE A 19 2.85 9.22 3.58
N THR A 20 2.73 8.44 4.66
CA THR A 20 3.83 7.54 5.06
C THR A 20 3.91 6.36 4.10
N PRO A 21 5.11 5.80 3.84
CA PRO A 21 5.25 4.56 3.07
C PRO A 21 4.36 3.44 3.60
N THR A 22 3.78 2.64 2.70
CA THR A 22 2.88 1.52 3.06
C THR A 22 3.58 0.38 3.80
N SER A 23 4.91 0.40 3.92
CA SER A 23 5.69 -0.50 4.77
C SER A 23 5.66 -0.12 6.26
N VAL A 24 5.22 1.10 6.59
CA VAL A 24 5.08 1.59 7.97
C VAL A 24 3.69 1.23 8.51
N ARG A 25 3.63 0.81 9.78
CA ARG A 25 2.39 0.52 10.50
C ARG A 25 2.39 1.28 11.84
N PRO A 26 1.37 2.11 12.13
CA PRO A 26 0.23 2.43 11.25
C PRO A 26 0.69 3.26 10.03
N ALA A 27 0.02 3.06 8.89
CA ALA A 27 0.18 3.97 7.77
C ALA A 27 -0.59 5.25 8.09
N GLN A 28 -0.07 6.41 7.71
CA GLN A 28 -0.67 7.71 7.95
C GLN A 28 -0.78 8.49 6.64
N VAL A 29 -1.79 9.34 6.55
CA VAL A 29 -2.00 10.31 5.48
C VAL A 29 -1.94 11.72 6.08
N GLU A 30 -1.29 12.63 5.37
CA GLU A 30 -1.31 14.05 5.68
C GLU A 30 -2.45 14.72 4.91
N LEU A 31 -3.29 15.43 5.64
CA LEU A 31 -4.43 16.16 5.13
C LEU A 31 -4.20 17.66 5.31
N SER A 32 -4.63 18.44 4.32
CA SER A 32 -4.71 19.90 4.36
C SER A 32 -6.16 20.32 4.49
N ASP A 33 -6.46 21.13 5.52
CA ASP A 33 -7.75 21.79 5.65
C ASP A 33 -7.73 23.08 4.83
N PRO A 34 -8.52 23.18 3.73
CA PRO A 34 -8.53 24.37 2.88
C PRO A 34 -9.12 25.61 3.58
N ARG A 35 -9.84 25.44 4.70
CA ARG A 35 -10.45 26.57 5.44
C ARG A 35 -9.44 27.28 6.32
N THR A 36 -8.53 26.52 6.93
CA THR A 36 -7.53 27.03 7.88
C THR A 36 -6.13 27.07 7.30
N GLY A 37 -5.89 26.38 6.18
CA GLY A 37 -4.56 26.19 5.59
C GLY A 37 -3.64 25.28 6.40
N SER A 38 -4.13 24.67 7.48
CA SER A 38 -3.34 23.80 8.35
C SER A 38 -3.23 22.40 7.78
N THR A 39 -2.11 21.72 8.06
CA THR A 39 -1.94 20.30 7.76
C THR A 39 -1.85 19.46 9.02
N PHE A 40 -2.35 18.23 8.94
CA PHE A 40 -2.34 17.27 10.05
C PHE A 40 -2.27 15.84 9.53
N TRP A 41 -1.69 14.95 10.34
CA TRP A 41 -1.56 13.53 10.03
C TRP A 41 -2.69 12.73 10.67
N VAL A 42 -3.28 11.82 9.91
CA VAL A 42 -4.30 10.89 10.39
C VAL A 42 -3.91 9.46 10.04
N GLU A 43 -4.20 8.53 10.94
CA GLU A 43 -3.97 7.11 10.67
C GLU A 43 -4.89 6.64 9.56
N LEU A 44 -4.28 6.09 8.52
CA LEU A 44 -4.99 5.47 7.42
C LEU A 44 -5.45 4.09 7.89
N GLN A 45 -6.68 4.03 8.43
CA GLN A 45 -7.39 2.76 8.54
C GLN A 45 -7.77 2.32 7.13
N LEU A 46 -6.81 1.68 6.44
CA LEU A 46 -7.12 0.84 5.29
C LEU A 46 -8.06 -0.23 5.82
N VAL A 47 -9.36 -0.03 5.65
CA VAL A 47 -10.29 -1.16 5.63
C VAL A 47 -9.69 -2.05 4.55
N GLU A 48 -9.05 -3.15 4.94
CA GLU A 48 -8.55 -4.11 3.97
C GLU A 48 -9.76 -4.43 3.06
N PRO A 49 -9.74 -4.04 1.77
CA PRO A 49 -10.70 -4.65 0.86
C PRO A 49 -10.38 -6.14 0.98
N ASP A 50 -11.37 -6.94 1.39
CA ASP A 50 -11.28 -8.40 1.54
C ASP A 50 -10.26 -8.92 0.52
N ALA A 51 -9.11 -9.36 1.04
CA ALA A 51 -7.84 -9.39 0.32
C ALA A 51 -8.02 -9.84 -1.13
N PRO A 52 -7.49 -9.14 -2.16
CA PRO A 52 -7.36 -9.79 -3.46
C PRO A 52 -6.47 -11.00 -3.20
N GLU A 53 -7.07 -12.17 -3.35
CA GLU A 53 -6.47 -13.50 -3.26
C GLU A 53 -4.99 -13.39 -3.67
N ARG A 54 -4.10 -13.67 -2.72
CA ARG A 54 -2.66 -13.67 -2.93
C ARG A 54 -2.41 -14.36 -4.26
N ALA A 55 -2.05 -13.57 -5.29
CA ALA A 55 -1.47 -14.12 -6.50
C ALA A 55 -0.27 -14.93 -6.01
N ALA A 56 -0.45 -16.25 -5.99
CA ALA A 56 0.58 -17.18 -5.64
C ALA A 56 1.67 -16.99 -6.70
N LEU A 57 2.68 -16.19 -6.37
CA LEU A 57 3.97 -16.25 -7.03
C LEU A 57 4.50 -17.64 -6.72
N ARG A 58 4.09 -18.62 -7.52
CA ARG A 58 4.79 -19.89 -7.65
C ARG A 58 6.14 -19.52 -8.23
N LEU A 59 7.12 -19.31 -7.35
CA LEU A 59 8.52 -19.35 -7.70
C LEU A 59 8.73 -20.71 -8.38
N VAL A 60 8.79 -20.72 -9.71
CA VAL A 60 9.16 -21.92 -10.46
C VAL A 60 10.64 -22.14 -10.18
N ASN A 61 10.91 -22.85 -9.10
CA ASN A 61 12.24 -23.36 -8.84
C ASN A 61 12.44 -24.55 -9.80
N ARG A 62 12.94 -24.27 -11.00
CA ARG A 62 13.52 -25.29 -11.89
C ARG A 62 15.03 -25.21 -11.79
N ASP A 63 15.53 -25.39 -10.57
CA ASP A 63 16.82 -26.05 -10.38
C ASP A 63 16.56 -27.55 -10.32
N GLN A 64 16.39 -28.16 -11.49
CA GLN A 64 16.64 -29.58 -11.68
C GLN A 64 17.61 -29.73 -12.83
N THR A 65 18.87 -29.55 -12.48
CA THR A 65 20.01 -30.19 -13.15
C THR A 65 19.73 -31.70 -13.27
N PRO A 66 19.65 -32.32 -14.46
CA PRO A 66 19.93 -33.73 -14.59
C PRO A 66 21.43 -33.87 -14.80
N ARG A 67 22.16 -34.10 -13.70
CA ARG A 67 23.47 -34.72 -13.77
C ARG A 67 23.29 -36.22 -13.58
N SER A 68 23.99 -36.96 -14.43
CA SER A 68 24.53 -38.32 -14.28
C SER A 68 23.79 -39.40 -15.09
N PRO A 69 24.45 -40.53 -15.46
CA PRO A 69 25.87 -40.78 -15.74
C PRO A 69 26.08 -41.57 -17.08
N ASN A 70 27.35 -41.89 -17.40
CA ASN A 70 27.82 -42.62 -18.61
C ASN A 70 27.32 -44.08 -18.75
N HIS A 71 27.48 -44.59 -20.00
CA HIS A 71 27.99 -45.94 -20.40
C HIS A 71 26.99 -46.91 -21.06
N ASP A 72 27.13 -47.09 -22.39
CA ASP A 72 27.52 -48.34 -23.07
C ASP A 72 28.25 -47.98 -24.38
#